data_AF-A0A2V7W9G4-F1
#
_entry.id   AF-A0A2V7W9G4-F1
#
_cell.length_a   1.000
_cell.length_b   1.000
_cell.length_c   1.000
_cell.angle_alpha   90.00
_cell.angle_beta   90.00
_cell.angle_gamma   90.00
#
_symmetry.space_group_name_H-M   'P 1'
#
loop_
_entity.id
_entity.type
_entity.pdbx_description
1 polymer ?
#
loop_
_entity_poly.entity_id
_entity_poly.type
_entity_poly.pdbx_seq_one_letter_code
_entity_poly.pdbx_strand_id
1 'polypeptide(L)'
;WEIFGQRGVPSVAVNWWTSDDAHIGALDSVGQASIFTADPLAVDHRAASRFLTLIDQSRPQLATVYLPALDVILNRLSRDRSIQLADSVRALDHLASVVGAIRARRFDVLLLGIPGEGQSGVPVLSSTFVIDAARASPLDIAPTLAALLGFPASEEMVGKSLAPATQARIPSYGSRVAKTENVKVNEEYYENLKSLGYIR
;
A
#
# COMPACT_ATOMS: atom_id res chain seq x y z
N TRP A 1 4.33 4.57 -7.62
CA TRP A 1 3.33 4.14 -8.61
C TRP A 1 2.91 5.29 -9.52
N GLU A 2 2.50 6.47 -9.03
CA GLU A 2 2.10 7.61 -9.89
C GLU A 2 3.15 7.95 -10.96
N ILE A 3 4.40 8.13 -10.52
CA ILE A 3 5.57 8.39 -11.37
C ILE A 3 5.75 7.33 -12.46
N PHE A 4 5.43 6.07 -12.17
CA PHE A 4 5.54 4.95 -13.09
C PHE A 4 4.36 4.93 -14.07
N GLY A 5 3.14 5.12 -13.58
CA GLY A 5 1.93 5.21 -14.40
C GLY A 5 2.00 6.35 -15.42
N GLN A 6 2.52 7.51 -15.04
CA GLN A 6 2.74 8.63 -15.97
C GLN A 6 3.81 8.35 -17.03
N ARG A 7 4.72 7.43 -16.74
CA ARG A 7 5.76 6.97 -17.68
C ARG A 7 5.31 5.73 -18.47
N GLY A 8 4.02 5.42 -18.44
CA GLY A 8 3.42 4.35 -19.25
C GLY A 8 3.54 2.96 -18.65
N VAL A 9 4.01 2.80 -17.40
CA VAL A 9 4.02 1.50 -16.72
C VAL A 9 2.59 1.14 -16.32
N PRO A 10 1.98 0.07 -16.87
CA PRO A 10 0.65 -0.35 -16.48
C PRO A 10 0.62 -0.65 -14.98
N SER A 11 -0.17 0.12 -14.24
CA SER A 11 -0.13 0.12 -12.77
C SER A 11 -1.53 0.08 -12.18
N VAL A 12 -1.70 -0.67 -11.09
CA VAL A 12 -2.91 -0.66 -10.26
C VAL A 12 -2.54 -0.25 -8.84
N ALA A 13 -3.36 0.63 -8.24
CA ALA A 13 -3.18 1.09 -6.88
C ALA A 13 -4.51 1.09 -6.12
N VAL A 14 -4.68 0.18 -5.17
CA VAL A 14 -5.82 0.18 -4.24
C VAL A 14 -5.32 0.69 -2.90
N ASN A 15 -5.44 1.99 -2.69
CA ASN A 15 -4.78 2.65 -1.57
C ASN A 15 -5.73 3.61 -0.84
N TRP A 16 -5.35 3.93 0.40
CA TRP A 16 -6.13 4.81 1.26
C TRP A 16 -5.93 6.31 1.00
N TRP A 17 -4.87 6.71 0.29
CA TRP A 17 -4.49 8.13 0.12
C TRP A 17 -5.22 8.83 -1.04
N THR A 18 -5.92 8.09 -1.90
CA THR A 18 -6.78 8.64 -2.96
C THR A 18 -8.23 8.70 -2.46
N SER A 19 -8.87 9.85 -2.61
CA SER A 19 -10.29 10.01 -2.22
C SER A 19 -11.21 9.18 -3.10
N ASP A 20 -11.02 9.29 -4.42
CA ASP A 20 -11.87 8.69 -5.45
C ASP A 20 -11.09 7.73 -6.35
N ASP A 21 -11.84 6.87 -7.04
CA ASP A 21 -11.31 6.05 -8.12
C ASP A 21 -10.88 6.97 -9.30
N ALA A 22 -9.70 6.74 -9.86
CA ALA A 22 -9.15 7.59 -10.91
C ALA A 22 -8.30 6.81 -11.91
N HIS A 23 -8.19 7.37 -13.12
CA HIS A 23 -7.29 6.88 -14.16
C HIS A 23 -6.34 8.01 -14.58
N ILE A 24 -5.03 7.82 -14.38
CA ILE A 24 -4.01 8.84 -14.66
C ILE A 24 -2.84 8.19 -15.42
N GLY A 25 -2.72 8.49 -16.71
CA GLY A 25 -1.71 7.84 -17.56
C GLY A 25 -2.00 6.34 -17.67
N ALA A 26 -1.05 5.50 -17.28
CA ALA A 26 -1.23 4.05 -17.21
C ALA A 26 -1.57 3.52 -15.80
N LEU A 27 -1.99 4.41 -14.88
CA LEU A 27 -2.38 4.06 -13.51
C LEU A 27 -3.91 4.02 -13.36
N ASP A 28 -4.43 2.87 -12.92
CA ASP A 28 -5.76 2.74 -12.34
C ASP A 28 -5.66 2.78 -10.82
N SER A 29 -6.30 3.75 -10.18
CA SER A 29 -6.35 3.86 -8.72
C SER A 29 -7.77 3.70 -8.18
N VAL A 30 -7.90 3.02 -7.04
CA VAL A 30 -9.13 2.87 -6.28
C VAL A 30 -9.01 3.63 -4.98
N GLY A 31 -9.95 4.53 -4.73
CA GLY A 31 -9.96 5.42 -3.58
C GLY A 31 -10.66 4.87 -2.35
N GLN A 32 -10.56 5.60 -1.25
CA GLN A 32 -11.14 5.22 0.04
C GLN A 32 -12.67 5.07 -0.02
N ALA A 33 -13.36 5.89 -0.82
CA ALA A 33 -14.82 5.90 -0.90
C ALA A 33 -15.41 4.55 -1.36
N SER A 34 -14.64 3.78 -2.14
CA SER A 34 -15.07 2.47 -2.64
C SER A 34 -14.62 1.30 -1.73
N ILE A 35 -13.76 1.55 -0.75
CA ILE A 35 -13.19 0.55 0.16
C ILE A 35 -13.83 0.62 1.56
N PHE A 36 -13.98 1.83 2.12
CA PHE A 36 -14.54 2.05 3.45
C PHE A 36 -16.07 1.98 3.44
N THR A 37 -16.64 1.41 4.49
CA THR A 37 -18.05 0.98 4.53
C THR A 37 -18.66 1.35 5.88
N ALA A 38 -19.75 0.71 6.34
CA ALA A 38 -20.17 0.77 7.74
C ALA A 38 -19.60 -0.39 8.59
N ASP A 39 -19.13 -1.47 7.97
CA ASP A 39 -18.41 -2.57 8.63
C ASP A 39 -16.89 -2.33 8.59
N PRO A 40 -16.24 -2.06 9.74
CA PRO A 40 -14.80 -1.78 9.82
C PRO A 40 -13.95 -3.01 9.56
N LEU A 41 -14.49 -4.21 9.72
CA LEU A 41 -13.73 -5.45 9.55
C LEU A 41 -13.74 -5.95 8.11
N ALA A 42 -14.66 -5.45 7.28
CA ALA A 42 -14.76 -5.81 5.87
C ALA A 42 -13.82 -5.02 4.94
N VAL A 43 -13.10 -4.02 5.46
CA VAL A 43 -12.27 -3.09 4.67
C VAL A 43 -11.19 -3.81 3.86
N ASP A 44 -10.47 -4.76 4.46
CA ASP A 44 -9.43 -5.53 3.76
C ASP A 44 -10.03 -6.42 2.68
N HIS A 45 -11.13 -7.11 2.99
CA HIS A 45 -11.79 -7.97 2.01
C HIS A 45 -12.23 -7.17 0.78
N ARG A 46 -12.74 -5.95 0.95
CA ARG A 46 -13.12 -5.09 -0.18
C ARG A 46 -11.91 -4.57 -0.94
N ALA A 47 -10.89 -4.09 -0.24
CA ALA A 47 -9.64 -3.66 -0.86
C ALA A 47 -9.03 -4.79 -1.70
N ALA A 48 -8.91 -5.99 -1.11
CA ALA A 48 -8.41 -7.18 -1.79
C ALA A 48 -9.28 -7.59 -2.98
N SER A 49 -10.61 -7.60 -2.83
CA SER A 49 -11.52 -7.95 -3.93
C SER A 49 -11.40 -7.00 -5.11
N ARG A 50 -11.35 -5.69 -4.87
CA ARG A 50 -11.17 -4.67 -5.91
C ARG A 50 -9.80 -4.81 -6.56
N PHE A 51 -8.77 -4.99 -5.74
CA PHE A 51 -7.39 -5.17 -6.20
C PHE A 51 -7.23 -6.38 -7.12
N LEU A 52 -7.73 -7.54 -6.71
CA LEU A 52 -7.65 -8.76 -7.51
C LEU A 52 -8.47 -8.64 -8.81
N THR A 53 -9.63 -7.99 -8.76
CA THR A 53 -10.45 -7.72 -9.95
C THR A 53 -9.68 -6.87 -10.96
N LEU A 54 -9.04 -5.80 -10.50
CA LEU A 54 -8.24 -4.93 -11.37
C LEU A 54 -7.01 -5.64 -11.92
N ILE A 55 -6.31 -6.44 -11.11
CA ILE A 55 -5.20 -7.25 -11.62
C ILE A 55 -5.66 -8.17 -12.75
N ASP A 56 -6.81 -8.84 -12.59
CA ASP A 56 -7.33 -9.77 -13.59
C ASP A 56 -7.73 -9.06 -14.89
N GLN A 57 -8.24 -7.83 -14.78
CA GLN A 57 -8.71 -7.03 -15.92
C GLN A 57 -7.57 -6.34 -16.67
N SER A 58 -6.68 -5.63 -15.98
CA SER A 58 -5.66 -4.78 -16.60
C SER A 58 -4.31 -5.46 -16.76
N ARG A 59 -4.08 -6.59 -16.05
CA ARG A 59 -2.79 -7.32 -16.03
C ARG A 59 -1.61 -6.37 -15.86
N PRO A 60 -1.58 -5.58 -14.77
CA PRO A 60 -0.61 -4.52 -14.60
C PRO A 60 0.81 -5.09 -14.43
N GLN A 61 1.82 -4.29 -14.74
CA GLN A 61 3.21 -4.60 -14.41
C GLN A 61 3.52 -4.28 -12.94
N LEU A 62 2.85 -3.27 -12.37
CA LEU A 62 2.98 -2.88 -10.97
C LEU A 62 1.61 -2.86 -10.29
N ALA A 63 1.49 -3.53 -9.16
CA ALA A 63 0.24 -3.55 -8.40
C ALA A 63 0.53 -3.25 -6.93
N THR A 64 -0.23 -2.33 -6.32
CA THR A 64 -0.10 -1.98 -4.91
C THR A 64 -1.47 -2.03 -4.24
N VAL A 65 -1.52 -2.56 -3.02
CA VAL A 65 -2.71 -2.58 -2.18
C VAL A 65 -2.35 -2.25 -0.74
N TYR A 66 -3.13 -1.39 -0.12
CA TYR A 66 -3.11 -1.16 1.33
C TYR A 66 -4.26 -1.90 2.00
N LEU A 67 -3.95 -2.61 3.09
CA LEU A 67 -4.90 -3.42 3.86
C LEU A 67 -5.04 -2.82 5.27
N PRO A 68 -6.03 -1.93 5.50
CA PRO A 68 -6.18 -1.15 6.73
C PRO A 68 -6.68 -1.90 7.97
N ALA A 69 -7.12 -3.16 7.89
CA ALA A 69 -7.86 -3.77 9.00
C ALA A 69 -7.09 -3.77 10.32
N LEU A 70 -5.78 -4.03 10.31
CA LEU A 70 -4.97 -4.00 11.54
C LEU A 70 -4.90 -2.59 12.16
N ASP A 71 -4.77 -1.55 11.34
CA ASP A 71 -4.80 -0.17 11.82
C ASP A 71 -6.17 0.17 12.46
N VAL A 72 -7.26 -0.27 11.83
CA VAL A 72 -8.62 -0.09 12.35
C VAL A 72 -8.84 -0.87 13.65
N ILE A 73 -8.44 -2.14 13.69
CA ILE A 73 -8.64 -3.02 14.86
C ILE A 73 -7.85 -2.51 16.07
N LEU A 74 -6.58 -2.15 15.87
CA LEU A 74 -5.67 -1.80 16.95
C LEU A 74 -5.88 -0.37 17.46
N ASN A 75 -6.25 0.57 16.58
CA ASN A 75 -6.27 1.98 16.94
C ASN A 75 -7.68 2.58 17.05
N ARG A 76 -8.72 1.94 16.48
CA ARG A 76 -10.03 2.60 16.31
C ARG A 76 -11.20 1.85 16.93
N LEU A 77 -11.11 0.53 17.00
CA LEU A 77 -12.16 -0.27 17.60
C LEU A 77 -11.95 -0.36 19.12
N SER A 78 -12.83 0.32 19.86
CA SER A 78 -12.96 0.11 21.30
C SER A 78 -13.56 -1.28 21.54
N ARG A 79 -12.67 -2.25 21.78
CA ARG A 79 -12.98 -3.66 22.00
C ARG A 79 -12.08 -4.21 23.10
N ASP A 80 -12.55 -5.26 23.75
CA ASP A 80 -11.72 -5.99 24.69
C ASP A 80 -10.49 -6.59 24.00
N ARG A 81 -9.37 -6.64 24.72
CA ARG A 81 -8.07 -7.10 24.17
C ARG A 81 -8.13 -8.49 23.54
N SER A 82 -8.93 -9.40 24.09
CA SER A 82 -9.12 -10.75 23.55
C SER A 82 -9.79 -10.74 22.18
N ILE A 83 -10.78 -9.86 21.98
CA ILE A 83 -11.48 -9.67 20.71
C ILE A 83 -10.54 -9.01 19.71
N GLN A 84 -9.82 -7.96 20.12
CA GLN A 84 -8.82 -7.31 19.27
C GLN A 84 -7.75 -8.30 18.78
N LEU A 85 -7.24 -9.17 19.67
CA LEU A 85 -6.30 -10.21 19.30
C LEU A 85 -6.90 -11.19 18.29
N ALA A 86 -8.11 -11.70 18.54
CA ALA A 86 -8.78 -12.63 17.63
C ALA A 86 -9.02 -12.01 16.24
N ASP A 87 -9.46 -10.76 16.19
CA ASP A 87 -9.66 -10.04 14.91
C ASP A 87 -8.33 -9.75 14.21
N SER A 88 -7.27 -9.44 14.95
CA SER A 88 -5.93 -9.23 14.39
C SER A 88 -5.39 -10.51 13.75
N VAL A 89 -5.59 -11.65 14.39
CA VAL A 89 -5.21 -12.96 13.81
C VAL A 89 -6.00 -13.23 12.52
N ARG A 90 -7.31 -12.96 12.50
CA ARG A 90 -8.11 -13.09 11.26
C ARG A 90 -7.63 -12.17 10.15
N ALA A 91 -7.24 -10.93 10.47
CA ALA A 91 -6.68 -10.01 9.48
C ALA A 91 -5.36 -10.54 8.89
N LEU A 92 -4.50 -11.14 9.73
CA LEU A 92 -3.26 -11.78 9.27
C LEU A 92 -3.52 -13.05 8.43
N ASP A 93 -4.52 -13.87 8.78
CA ASP A 93 -4.93 -15.01 7.95
C ASP A 93 -5.45 -14.55 6.58
N HIS A 94 -6.23 -13.46 6.56
CA HIS A 94 -6.70 -12.87 5.31
C HIS A 94 -5.53 -12.35 4.46
N LEU A 95 -4.54 -11.67 5.07
CA LEU A 95 -3.32 -11.25 4.39
C LEU A 95 -2.60 -12.43 3.72
N ALA A 96 -2.46 -13.56 4.41
CA ALA A 96 -1.86 -14.76 3.84
C ALA A 96 -2.64 -15.27 2.60
N SER A 97 -3.97 -15.24 2.67
CA SER A 97 -4.85 -15.60 1.53
C SER A 97 -4.67 -14.64 0.35
N VAL A 98 -4.61 -13.33 0.60
CA VAL A 98 -4.37 -12.31 -0.44
C VAL A 98 -3.01 -12.52 -1.11
N VAL A 99 -1.94 -12.75 -0.33
CA VAL A 99 -0.62 -13.07 -0.88
C VAL A 99 -0.67 -14.33 -1.75
N GLY A 100 -1.36 -15.38 -1.31
CA GLY A 100 -1.56 -16.59 -2.10
C GLY A 100 -2.27 -16.33 -3.43
N ALA A 101 -3.32 -15.51 -3.42
CA ALA A 101 -4.07 -15.13 -4.62
C ALA A 101 -3.23 -14.30 -5.61
N ILE A 102 -2.37 -13.40 -5.11
CA ILE A 102 -1.45 -12.60 -5.94
C ILE A 102 -0.40 -13.51 -6.58
N ARG A 103 0.20 -14.41 -5.81
CA ARG A 103 1.21 -15.35 -6.32
C ARG A 103 0.63 -16.32 -7.36
N ALA A 104 -0.62 -16.75 -7.21
CA ALA A 104 -1.30 -17.58 -8.21
C ALA A 104 -1.41 -16.87 -9.57
N ARG A 105 -1.41 -15.54 -9.59
CA ARG A 105 -1.38 -14.69 -10.79
C ARG A 105 0.04 -14.41 -11.30
N ARG A 106 1.05 -15.10 -10.75
CA ARG A 106 2.48 -15.01 -11.11
C ARG A 106 3.12 -13.64 -10.85
N PHE A 107 2.57 -12.88 -9.91
CA PHE A 107 3.24 -11.69 -9.40
C PHE A 107 4.29 -12.07 -8.36
N ASP A 108 5.42 -11.40 -8.42
CA ASP A 108 6.30 -11.25 -7.27
C ASP A 108 5.64 -10.34 -6.23
N VAL A 109 5.82 -10.67 -4.96
CA VAL A 109 5.21 -9.95 -3.84
C VAL A 109 6.31 -9.35 -2.98
N LEU A 110 6.11 -8.10 -2.59
CA LEU A 110 6.86 -7.38 -1.57
C LEU A 110 5.85 -6.92 -0.51
N LEU A 111 5.95 -7.46 0.70
CA LEU A 111 5.07 -7.19 1.81
C LEU A 111 5.79 -6.33 2.84
N LEU A 112 5.20 -5.17 3.15
CA LEU A 112 5.68 -4.27 4.19
C LEU A 112 4.62 -4.12 5.29
N GLY A 113 5.01 -4.39 6.53
CA GLY A 113 4.24 -4.03 7.72
C GLY A 113 5.02 -3.01 8.55
N ILE A 114 4.38 -1.90 8.90
CA ILE A 114 4.96 -0.86 9.75
C ILE A 114 4.05 -0.65 10.98
N PRO A 115 4.62 -0.43 12.18
CA PRO A 115 3.83 0.00 13.32
C PRO A 115 3.09 1.31 13.02
N GLY A 116 1.81 1.36 13.34
CA GLY A 116 1.00 2.59 13.27
C GLY A 116 1.30 3.56 14.42
N GLU A 117 0.58 4.68 14.43
CA GLU A 117 0.69 5.66 15.52
C GLU A 117 0.35 5.03 16.88
N GLY A 118 1.19 5.29 17.89
CA GLY A 118 1.02 4.71 19.23
C GLY A 118 1.34 3.21 19.35
N GLN A 119 1.70 2.54 18.26
CA GLN A 119 2.09 1.13 18.26
C GLN A 119 3.62 0.98 18.42
N SER A 120 4.03 -0.07 19.11
CA SER A 120 5.43 -0.47 19.22
C SER A 120 5.70 -1.71 18.37
N GLY A 121 6.92 -1.82 17.84
CA GLY A 121 7.32 -2.98 17.04
C GLY A 121 8.46 -2.66 16.09
N VAL A 122 8.95 -3.71 15.42
CA VAL A 122 9.94 -3.59 14.34
C VAL A 122 9.20 -3.73 13.01
N PRO A 123 9.46 -2.85 12.02
CA PRO A 123 8.94 -3.03 10.68
C PRO A 123 9.29 -4.41 10.12
N VAL A 124 8.33 -5.02 9.44
CA VAL A 124 8.51 -6.31 8.76
C VAL A 124 8.57 -6.05 7.28
N LEU A 125 9.63 -6.55 6.63
CA LEU A 125 9.73 -6.63 5.19
C LEU A 125 9.90 -8.08 4.75
N SER A 126 9.12 -8.52 3.79
CA SER A 126 9.23 -9.85 3.20
C SER A 126 9.00 -9.79 1.69
N SER A 127 9.60 -10.70 0.94
CA SER A 127 9.47 -10.76 -0.52
C SER A 127 9.50 -12.20 -1.05
N THR A 128 8.94 -12.42 -2.23
CA THR A 128 9.05 -13.69 -2.97
C THR A 128 10.32 -13.79 -3.82
N PHE A 129 11.02 -12.67 -4.00
CA PHE A 129 12.31 -12.58 -4.66
C PHE A 129 13.43 -12.28 -3.65
N VAL A 130 14.67 -12.54 -4.03
CA VAL A 130 15.83 -12.36 -3.15
C VAL A 130 16.06 -10.86 -2.88
N ILE A 131 16.07 -10.49 -1.60
CA ILE A 131 16.46 -9.17 -1.10
C ILE A 131 17.44 -9.33 0.07
N ASP A 132 18.32 -8.36 0.28
CA ASP A 132 19.11 -8.27 1.50
C ASP A 132 18.25 -7.76 2.67
N ALA A 133 17.47 -8.66 3.26
CA ALA A 133 16.53 -8.32 4.33
C ALA A 133 17.22 -7.82 5.61
N ALA A 134 18.49 -8.19 5.85
CA ALA A 134 19.22 -7.81 7.07
C ALA A 134 19.50 -6.30 7.16
N ARG A 135 19.45 -5.60 6.04
CA ARG A 135 19.68 -4.16 5.93
C ARG A 135 18.45 -3.40 5.46
N ALA A 136 17.33 -4.08 5.28
CA ALA A 136 16.17 -3.50 4.64
C ALA A 136 15.42 -2.54 5.57
N SER A 137 15.12 -1.37 5.04
CA SER A 137 14.29 -0.33 5.64
C SER A 137 13.03 -0.11 4.80
N PRO A 138 11.91 0.34 5.39
CA PRO A 138 10.75 0.79 4.61
C PRO A 138 11.08 1.85 3.54
N LEU A 139 12.14 2.64 3.77
CA LEU A 139 12.60 3.66 2.82
C LEU A 139 13.23 3.07 1.55
N ASP A 140 13.64 1.80 1.59
CA ASP A 140 14.31 1.11 0.50
C ASP A 140 13.33 0.59 -0.57
N ILE A 141 12.02 0.60 -0.29
CA ILE A 141 11.00 0.05 -1.17
C ILE A 141 10.87 0.83 -2.48
N ALA A 142 10.74 2.16 -2.38
CA ALA A 142 10.62 3.00 -3.57
C ALA A 142 11.81 2.86 -4.55
N PRO A 143 13.08 2.95 -4.11
CA PRO A 143 14.22 2.74 -5.01
C PRO A 143 14.34 1.28 -5.50
N THR A 144 13.91 0.29 -4.70
CA THR A 144 13.84 -1.12 -5.14
C THR A 144 12.86 -1.31 -6.29
N LEU A 145 11.65 -0.73 -6.20
CA LEU A 145 10.66 -0.78 -7.27
C LEU A 145 11.16 -0.07 -8.53
N ALA A 146 11.85 1.06 -8.39
CA ALA A 146 12.47 1.74 -9.54
C ALA A 146 13.47 0.83 -10.25
N ALA A 147 14.39 0.18 -9.49
CA ALA A 147 15.37 -0.74 -10.05
C ALA A 147 14.71 -1.93 -10.78
N LEU A 148 13.71 -2.57 -10.16
CA LEU A 148 12.99 -3.71 -10.74
C LEU A 148 12.22 -3.35 -12.02
N LEU A 149 11.70 -2.12 -12.09
CA LEU A 149 10.96 -1.63 -13.26
C LEU A 149 11.88 -0.99 -14.33
N GLY A 150 13.20 -0.97 -14.11
CA GLY A 150 14.16 -0.41 -15.06
C GLY A 150 14.22 1.12 -15.09
N PHE A 151 13.84 1.78 -13.99
CA PHE A 151 13.92 3.24 -13.82
C PHE A 151 15.09 3.63 -12.91
N PRO A 152 15.72 4.80 -13.14
CA PRO A 152 16.74 5.31 -12.24
C PRO A 152 16.07 5.88 -11.00
N ALA A 153 16.49 5.52 -9.78
CA ALA A 153 15.91 6.09 -8.56
C ALA A 153 16.19 7.60 -8.45
N SER A 154 15.22 8.38 -7.94
CA SER A 154 15.43 9.81 -7.64
C SER A 154 16.31 9.98 -6.39
N GLU A 155 17.12 11.03 -6.30
CA GLU A 155 17.85 11.44 -5.09
C GLU A 155 16.90 11.74 -3.91
N GLU A 156 15.66 12.12 -4.19
CA GLU A 156 14.61 12.36 -3.18
C GLU A 156 14.17 11.07 -2.46
N MET A 157 14.46 9.89 -3.02
CA MET A 157 14.12 8.60 -2.42
C MET A 157 15.20 8.18 -1.40
N VAL A 158 15.15 8.67 -0.17
CA VAL A 158 16.26 8.53 0.82
C VAL A 158 16.87 7.11 0.95
N GLY A 159 16.07 6.05 0.79
CA GLY A 159 16.55 4.66 0.87
C GLY A 159 17.48 4.21 -0.27
N LYS A 160 17.85 2.93 -0.22
CA LYS A 160 18.71 2.24 -1.19
C LYS A 160 17.96 1.07 -1.80
N SER A 161 18.21 0.77 -3.07
CA SER A 161 17.59 -0.40 -3.70
C SER A 161 18.10 -1.70 -3.07
N LEU A 162 17.18 -2.61 -2.76
CA LEU A 162 17.44 -3.98 -2.33
C LEU A 162 17.63 -4.93 -3.52
N ALA A 163 17.24 -4.48 -4.72
CA ALA A 163 17.50 -5.16 -5.99
C ALA A 163 18.71 -4.53 -6.69
N PRO A 164 19.43 -5.27 -7.56
CA PRO A 164 20.50 -4.70 -8.38
C PRO A 164 20.00 -3.53 -9.21
N ALA A 165 20.53 -2.33 -8.97
CA ALA A 165 20.25 -1.16 -9.78
C ALA A 165 21.29 -1.04 -10.90
N THR A 166 20.84 -0.87 -12.14
CA THR A 166 21.71 -0.76 -13.33
C THR A 166 21.94 0.68 -13.79
N GLN A 167 21.23 1.64 -13.19
CA GLN A 167 21.24 3.04 -13.60
C GLN A 167 21.67 3.95 -12.45
N ALA A 168 22.36 5.03 -12.79
CA ALA A 168 22.68 6.08 -11.82
C ALA A 168 21.39 6.77 -11.33
N ARG A 169 21.43 7.29 -10.10
CA ARG A 169 20.32 8.08 -9.57
C ARG A 169 20.18 9.38 -10.35
N ILE A 170 18.95 9.88 -10.44
CA ILE A 170 18.64 11.18 -11.05
C ILE A 170 18.23 12.19 -9.96
N PRO A 171 18.40 13.50 -10.17
CA PRO A 171 18.09 14.50 -9.13
C PRO A 171 16.62 14.48 -8.69
N SER A 172 15.69 14.40 -9.65
CA SER A 172 14.25 14.36 -9.39
C SER A 172 13.50 13.79 -10.60
N TYR A 173 12.30 13.24 -10.36
CA TYR A 173 11.37 12.87 -11.43
C TYR A 173 10.53 14.04 -11.96
N GLY A 174 10.78 15.25 -11.45
CA GLY A 174 10.00 16.46 -11.72
C GLY A 174 8.98 16.74 -10.62
N SER A 175 8.14 17.76 -10.84
CA SER A 175 7.14 18.17 -9.87
C SER A 175 6.17 17.03 -9.54
N ARG A 176 5.93 16.80 -8.25
CA ARG A 176 4.86 15.89 -7.81
C ARG A 176 3.53 16.34 -8.39
N VAL A 177 2.74 15.37 -8.84
CA VAL A 177 1.36 15.60 -9.31
C VAL A 177 0.49 16.04 -8.15
N ALA A 178 0.69 15.41 -6.98
CA ALA A 178 0.20 15.91 -5.70
C ALA A 178 1.00 17.15 -5.28
N LYS A 179 0.41 18.34 -5.45
CA LYS A 179 1.01 19.64 -5.11
C LYS A 179 1.01 19.97 -3.62
N THR A 180 0.43 19.11 -2.79
CA THR A 180 0.25 19.34 -1.35
C THR A 180 0.74 18.14 -0.55
N GLU A 181 1.51 18.40 0.51
CA GLU A 181 1.65 17.45 1.60
C GLU A 181 0.27 17.26 2.23
N ASN A 182 -0.18 16.02 2.30
CA ASN A 182 -1.57 15.69 2.58
C ASN A 182 -1.88 15.75 4.10
N VAL A 183 -1.58 16.90 4.73
CA VAL A 183 -2.03 17.21 6.10
C VAL A 183 -3.55 17.20 6.16
N LYS A 184 -4.20 17.69 5.10
CA LYS A 184 -5.66 17.67 4.92
C LYS A 184 -6.23 16.26 4.81
N VAL A 185 -5.49 15.30 4.26
CA VAL A 185 -6.00 13.92 4.15
C VAL A 185 -5.96 13.20 5.48
N ASN A 186 -5.07 13.54 6.42
CA ASN A 186 -5.22 13.04 7.79
C ASN A 186 -6.50 13.60 8.45
N GLU A 187 -6.74 14.91 8.39
CA GLU A 187 -7.97 15.50 8.96
C GLU A 187 -9.25 15.04 8.26
N GLU A 188 -9.27 15.01 6.93
CA GLU A 188 -10.43 14.57 6.13
C GLU A 188 -10.64 13.05 6.26
N TYR A 189 -9.57 12.27 6.48
CA TYR A 189 -9.64 10.87 6.89
C TYR A 189 -10.21 10.71 8.30
N TYR A 190 -9.75 11.50 9.26
CA TYR A 190 -10.29 11.51 10.62
C TYR A 190 -11.77 11.93 10.61
N GLU A 191 -12.14 12.94 9.83
CA GLU A 191 -13.52 13.42 9.65
C GLU A 191 -14.38 12.43 8.84
N ASN A 192 -13.85 11.75 7.83
CA ASN A 192 -14.56 10.69 7.11
C ASN A 192 -14.77 9.46 7.98
N LEU A 193 -13.77 9.06 8.77
CA LEU A 193 -13.93 7.97 9.73
C LEU A 193 -14.87 8.36 10.87
N LYS A 194 -14.87 9.61 11.32
CA LYS A 194 -15.80 10.14 12.31
C LYS A 194 -17.23 10.24 11.77
N SER A 195 -17.42 10.70 10.53
CA SER A 195 -18.72 10.79 9.87
C SER A 195 -19.31 9.41 9.53
N LEU A 196 -18.45 8.41 9.28
CA LEU A 196 -18.81 7.00 9.14
C LEU A 196 -18.95 6.27 10.50
N GLY A 197 -18.72 6.95 11.62
CA GLY A 197 -18.93 6.42 12.97
C GLY A 197 -17.82 5.51 13.51
N TYR A 198 -16.66 5.47 12.86
CA TYR A 198 -15.50 4.66 13.25
C TYR A 198 -14.63 5.29 14.33
N ILE A 199 -14.76 6.60 14.53
CA ILE A 199 -14.03 7.38 15.52
C ILE A 199 -15.06 8.28 16.22
N ARG A 200 -15.01 8.39 17.55
CA ARG A 200 -15.82 9.34 18.33
C ARG A 200 -15.02 10.60 18.63
#